data_AF-A0A432K1Z6-F1
#
_entry.id   AF-A0A432K1Z6-F1
#
_cell.length_a   1.000
_cell.length_b   1.000
_cell.length_c   1.000
_cell.angle_alpha   90.00
_cell.angle_beta   90.00
_cell.angle_gamma   90.00
#
_symmetry.space_group_name_H-M   'P 1'
#
loop_
_entity.id
_entity.type
_entity.pdbx_description
1 polymer ?
#
loop_
_entity_poly.entity_id
_entity_poly.type
_entity_poly.pdbx_seq_one_letter_code
_entity_poly.pdbx_strand_id
1 'polypeptide(L)'
;MNKRILKLAIPNIISNISIPLLGMVDTALMGHLDSLVYVGAIALGTMVFNFIYWGLGFLRMGTVGFTAQAKGANDHKEITRILYRAVLIALV
;
A
#
# COMPACT_ATOMS: atom_id res chain seq x y z
N MET A 1 -6.28 27.38 4.06
CA MET A 1 -6.00 25.94 3.78
C MET A 1 -6.86 25.47 2.61
N ASN A 2 -6.26 24.86 1.59
CA ASN A 2 -6.90 24.65 0.29
C ASN A 2 -7.87 23.44 0.36
N LYS A 3 -9.20 23.66 0.28
CA LYS A 3 -10.23 22.60 0.40
C LYS A 3 -10.02 21.43 -0.57
N ARG A 4 -9.40 21.71 -1.72
CA ARG A 4 -9.09 20.72 -2.77
C ARG A 4 -8.00 19.73 -2.36
N ILE A 5 -6.99 20.19 -1.61
CA ILE A 5 -5.94 19.34 -1.05
C ILE A 5 -6.53 18.48 0.05
N LEU A 6 -7.35 19.06 0.93
CA LEU A 6 -7.98 18.33 2.04
C LEU A 6 -8.86 17.17 1.54
N LYS A 7 -9.59 17.38 0.44
CA LYS A 7 -10.44 16.36 -0.18
C LYS A 7 -9.66 15.17 -0.76
N LEU A 8 -8.39 15.36 -1.12
CA LEU A 8 -7.49 14.28 -1.57
C LEU A 8 -6.70 13.68 -0.40
N ALA A 9 -6.30 14.51 0.56
CA ALA A 9 -5.48 14.11 1.69
C ALA A 9 -6.25 13.25 2.70
N ILE A 10 -7.51 13.59 3.02
CA ILE A 10 -8.30 12.86 4.02
C ILE A 10 -8.43 11.37 3.67
N PRO A 11 -8.89 10.96 2.47
CA PRO A 11 -8.96 9.55 2.13
C PRO A 11 -7.61 8.86 2.18
N ASN A 12 -6.56 9.55 1.71
CA ASN A 12 -5.21 9.01 1.68
C ASN A 12 -4.66 8.78 3.09
N ILE A 13 -4.87 9.73 4.01
CA ILE A 13 -4.47 9.62 5.42
C ILE A 13 -5.21 8.45 6.06
N ILE A 14 -6.53 8.34 5.87
CA ILE A 14 -7.33 7.23 6.42
C ILE A 14 -6.78 5.88 5.92
N SER A 15 -6.51 5.75 4.62
CA SER A 15 -5.93 4.51 4.05
C SER A 15 -4.56 4.17 4.62
N ASN A 16 -3.71 5.15 4.90
CA ASN A 16 -2.39 4.90 5.48
C ASN A 16 -2.44 4.55 6.97
N ILE A 17 -3.44 5.04 7.72
CA ILE A 17 -3.63 4.71 9.14
C ILE A 17 -4.08 3.25 9.33
N SER A 18 -4.69 2.63 8.33
CA SER A 18 -5.11 1.22 8.41
C SER A 18 -3.95 0.26 8.67
N ILE A 19 -2.75 0.56 8.16
CA ILE A 19 -1.57 -0.31 8.32
C ILE A 19 -1.13 -0.41 9.80
N PRO A 20 -0.84 0.69 10.52
CA PRO A 20 -0.47 0.60 11.93
C PRO A 20 -1.62 0.12 12.82
N LEU A 21 -2.88 0.42 12.48
CA LEU A 21 -4.04 -0.11 13.21
C LEU A 21 -4.09 -1.65 13.16
N LEU A 22 -3.91 -2.24 11.98
CA LEU A 22 -3.85 -3.70 11.83
C LEU A 22 -2.71 -4.28 12.66
N GLY A 23 -1.50 -3.69 12.60
CA GLY A 23 -0.37 -4.15 13.41
C GLY A 23 -0.61 -4.10 14.93
N MET A 24 -1.32 -3.07 15.42
CA MET A 24 -1.73 -3.00 16.82
C MET A 24 -2.71 -4.11 17.20
N VAL A 25 -3.69 -4.40 16.33
CA VAL A 25 -4.66 -5.47 16.54
C VAL A 25 -3.97 -6.84 16.53
N ASP A 26 -3.09 -7.10 15.57
CA ASP A 26 -2.32 -8.35 15.47
C ASP A 26 -1.49 -8.58 16.74
N THR A 27 -0.82 -7.53 17.24
CA THR A 27 -0.03 -7.59 18.47
C THR A 27 -0.91 -7.82 19.69
N ALA A 28 -2.05 -7.15 19.79
CA ALA A 28 -2.99 -7.30 20.91
C ALA A 28 -3.62 -8.70 20.96
N LEU A 29 -3.93 -9.30 19.81
CA LEU A 29 -4.43 -10.66 19.69
C LEU A 29 -3.36 -11.68 20.10
N MET A 30 -2.15 -11.57 19.56
CA MET A 30 -1.06 -12.50 19.90
C MET A 30 -0.55 -12.34 21.33
N GLY A 31 -0.63 -11.13 21.89
CA GLY A 31 -0.26 -10.84 23.29
C GLY A 31 -1.23 -11.44 24.31
N HIS A 32 -2.45 -11.81 23.91
CA HIS A 32 -3.41 -12.53 24.75
C HIS A 32 -3.20 -14.05 24.76
N LEU A 33 -2.31 -14.59 23.92
CA LEU A 33 -2.00 -16.02 23.90
C LEU A 33 -0.96 -16.36 24.98
N ASP A 34 -1.06 -17.55 25.58
CA ASP A 34 -0.26 -18.00 26.73
C ASP A 34 1.26 -18.09 26.48
N SER A 35 1.75 -17.84 25.27
CA SER A 35 3.15 -17.97 24.90
C SER A 35 3.68 -16.77 24.12
N LEU A 36 4.77 -16.18 24.62
CA LEU A 36 5.53 -15.10 23.96
C LEU A 36 6.04 -15.48 22.55
N VAL A 37 6.12 -16.78 22.25
CA VAL A 37 6.57 -17.29 20.96
C VAL A 37 5.65 -16.82 19.82
N TYR A 38 4.35 -16.67 20.07
CA TYR A 38 3.40 -16.21 19.05
C TYR A 38 3.62 -14.76 18.63
N VAL A 39 3.98 -13.89 19.58
CA VAL A 39 4.35 -12.49 19.29
C VAL A 39 5.64 -12.43 18.46
N GLY A 40 6.64 -13.26 18.79
CA GLY A 40 7.87 -13.37 18.01
C GLY A 40 7.63 -13.91 16.60
N ALA A 41 6.76 -14.90 16.44
CA ALA A 41 6.41 -15.46 15.14
C ALA A 41 5.72 -14.43 14.23
N ILE A 42 4.77 -13.65 14.76
CA ILE A 42 4.07 -12.62 13.97
C ILE A 42 5.02 -11.47 13.58
N ALA A 43 5.96 -11.10 14.46
CA ALA A 43 6.96 -10.07 14.15
C ALA A 43 7.87 -10.50 12.99
N LEU A 44 8.37 -11.74 13.01
CA LEU A 44 9.19 -12.29 11.93
C LEU A 44 8.40 -12.44 10.63
N GLY A 45 7.17 -12.98 10.69
CA GLY A 45 6.30 -13.10 9.54
C GLY A 45 6.00 -11.74 8.90
N THR A 46 5.70 -10.73 9.72
CA THR A 46 5.46 -9.36 9.26
C THR A 46 6.70 -8.73 8.64
N MET A 47 7.90 -9.00 9.17
CA MET A 47 9.16 -8.50 8.61
C MET A 47 9.44 -9.10 7.22
N VAL A 48 9.30 -10.42 7.07
CA VAL A 48 9.47 -11.10 5.78
C VAL A 48 8.44 -10.63 4.77
N PHE A 49 7.17 -10.51 5.18
CA PHE A 49 6.12 -10.01 4.31
C PHE A 49 6.38 -8.56 3.89
N ASN A 50 6.77 -7.68 4.82
CA ASN A 50 7.13 -6.30 4.50
C ASN A 50 8.29 -6.24 3.51
N PHE A 51 9.32 -7.07 3.67
CA PHE A 51 10.45 -7.11 2.76
C PHE A 51 10.01 -7.45 1.32
N ILE A 52 9.18 -8.49 1.16
CA ILE A 52 8.64 -8.87 -0.15
C ILE A 52 7.72 -7.77 -0.70
N TYR A 53 6.84 -7.22 0.13
CA TYR A 53 5.89 -6.18 -0.27
C TYR A 53 6.60 -4.88 -0.70
N TRP A 54 7.64 -4.47 0.01
CA TRP A 54 8.48 -3.33 -0.36
C TRP A 54 9.26 -3.60 -1.66
N GLY A 55 9.70 -4.85 -1.87
CA GLY A 55 10.31 -5.30 -3.11
C GLY A 55 9.41 -5.08 -4.33
N LEU A 56 8.08 -5.20 -4.17
CA LEU A 56 7.07 -4.89 -5.20
C LEU A 56 6.66 -3.41 -5.23
N GLY A 57 7.10 -2.60 -4.26
CA GLY A 57 6.74 -1.20 -4.12
C GLY A 57 7.17 -0.30 -5.29
N PHE A 58 8.14 -0.75 -6.10
CA PHE A 58 8.59 -0.04 -7.30
C PHE A 58 7.45 0.14 -8.32
N LEU A 59 6.52 -0.81 -8.40
CA LEU A 59 5.41 -0.75 -9.33
C LEU A 59 4.49 0.44 -9.04
N ARG A 60 4.27 0.74 -7.75
CA ARG A 60 3.48 1.90 -7.32
C ARG A 60 4.19 3.20 -7.68
N MET A 61 5.46 3.34 -7.30
CA MET A 61 6.23 4.55 -7.58
C MET A 61 6.39 4.80 -9.10
N GLY A 62 6.58 3.74 -9.88
CA GLY A 62 6.76 3.80 -11.33
C GLY A 62 5.49 4.15 -12.12
N THR A 63 4.30 3.83 -11.60
CA THR A 63 3.03 4.01 -12.36
C THR A 63 2.28 5.29 -12.00
N VAL A 64 2.42 5.80 -10.77
CA VAL A 64 1.70 6.99 -10.29
C VAL A 64 2.03 8.23 -11.13
N GLY A 65 3.30 8.44 -11.48
CA GLY A 65 3.74 9.58 -12.28
C GLY A 65 3.13 9.61 -13.69
N PHE A 66 3.27 8.49 -14.43
CA PHE A 66 2.69 8.37 -15.77
C PHE A 66 1.16 8.46 -15.77
N THR A 67 0.52 7.84 -14.77
CA THR A 67 -0.95 7.90 -14.64
C THR A 67 -1.42 9.33 -14.36
N ALA A 68 -0.69 10.08 -13.53
CA ALA A 68 -1.02 11.49 -13.25
C ALA A 68 -0.86 12.37 -14.50
N GLN A 69 0.19 12.16 -15.30
CA GLN A 69 0.41 12.87 -16.56
C GLN A 69 -0.68 12.56 -17.59
N ALA A 70 -1.00 11.28 -17.82
CA ALA A 70 -2.04 10.86 -18.75
C ALA A 70 -3.43 11.41 -18.33
N LYS A 71 -3.72 11.41 -17.02
CA LYS A 71 -4.93 12.04 -16.48
C LYS A 71 -4.96 13.55 -16.68
N GLY A 72 -3.82 14.23 -16.55
CA GLY A 72 -3.70 15.67 -16.84
C GLY A 72 -3.93 15.99 -18.31
N ALA A 73 -3.57 15.08 -19.22
CA ALA A 73 -3.78 15.20 -20.67
C ALA A 73 -5.17 14.73 -21.16
N ASN A 74 -6.06 14.27 -20.26
CA ASN A 74 -7.32 13.59 -20.61
C ASN A 74 -7.16 12.38 -21.56
N ASP A 75 -5.99 11.73 -21.56
CA ASP A 75 -5.75 10.53 -22.35
C ASP A 75 -6.18 9.28 -21.59
N HIS A 76 -7.48 8.96 -21.68
CA HIS A 76 -8.04 7.78 -21.05
C HIS A 76 -7.46 6.46 -21.60
N LYS A 77 -7.01 6.43 -22.85
CA LYS A 77 -6.43 5.23 -23.45
C LYS A 77 -5.07 4.91 -22.83
N GLU A 78 -4.24 5.92 -22.60
CA GLU A 78 -2.93 5.72 -21.97
C GLU A 78 -3.07 5.34 -20.50
N ILE A 79 -4.06 5.89 -19.75
CA ILE A 79 -4.35 5.43 -18.38
C ILE A 79 -4.61 3.92 -18.35
N THR A 80 -5.47 3.43 -19.25
CA THR A 80 -5.78 2.00 -19.34
C THR A 80 -4.55 1.19 -19.76
N ARG A 81 -3.72 1.70 -20.67
CA ARG A 81 -2.48 1.02 -21.09
C ARG A 81 -1.45 0.92 -19.97
N ILE A 82 -1.29 1.98 -19.16
CA ILE A 82 -0.44 1.96 -17.97
C ILE A 82 -0.93 0.90 -16.98
N LEU A 83 -2.26 0.81 -16.76
CA LEU A 83 -2.84 -0.23 -15.90
C LEU A 83 -2.51 -1.64 -16.41
N TYR A 84 -2.72 -1.91 -17.71
CA TYR A 84 -2.39 -3.23 -18.29
C TYR A 84 -0.91 -3.58 -18.15
N ARG A 85 -0.01 -2.64 -18.48
CA ARG A 85 1.43 -2.85 -18.32
C ARG A 85 1.80 -3.13 -16.86
N ALA A 86 1.22 -2.37 -15.93
CA ALA A 86 1.48 -2.54 -14.51
C ALA A 86 1.02 -3.91 -13.98
N VAL A 87 -0.18 -4.34 -14.38
CA VAL A 87 -0.72 -5.66 -13.98
C VAL A 87 0.09 -6.79 -14.60
N LEU A 88 0.51 -6.69 -15.86
CA LEU A 88 1.36 -7.70 -16.50
C LEU A 88 2.72 -7.80 -15.81
N ILE A 89 3.35 -6.68 -15.47
CA ILE A 89 4.61 -6.66 -14.70
C ILE A 89 4.42 -7.23 -13.29
N ALA A 90 3.24 -7.06 -12.68
CA ALA A 90 2.96 -7.63 -11.36
C ALA A 90 2.77 -9.16 -11.38
N LEU A 91 2.37 -9.73 -12.53
CA LEU A 91 2.09 -11.15 -12.69
C LEU A 91 3.30 -11.97 -13.15
N VAL A 92 4.34 -11.32 -13.70
CA VAL A 92 5.57 -11.94 -14.20
C VAL A 92 6.69 -11.76 -13.20
#